data_AF-A0A1G0EC19-F1
#
_entry.id   AF-A0A1G0EC19-F1
#
_cell.length_a   1.000
_cell.length_b   1.000
_cell.length_c   1.000
_cell.angle_alpha   90.00
_cell.angle_beta   90.00
_cell.angle_gamma   90.00
#
_symmetry.space_group_name_H-M   'P 1'
#
loop_
_entity.id
_entity.type
_entity.pdbx_description
1 polymer ?
#
loop_
_entity_poly.entity_id
_entity_poly.type
_entity_poly.pdbx_seq_one_letter_code
_entity_poly.pdbx_strand_id
1 'polypeptide(L)'
;MNQMRILLGIIFCCFLLTACSLYQPRAEEAMTVQKTIPVPSFSHLSVEGPIHLTLIFGAPDNYVKIEGMKYAVDHLRIQNQQGQLIITPSWLTSMQKYPLDVEIYSQASELKALTLKKLLSVCFATDQRVTIDTIDIDDVTSASFSGLFDIGSLFIRGEGQLNAAGHIDLKTVVNAGQGAATLSGIHSDQLTIQQAGSGSLSVHGYAGVEKIQQEGNGSMEIYWVNGETTTVYLKGAGSIVLAGKTNTLIANLFDQARLDTKFLRVKEAYVRTHQSAIAHVNTDSRLFAYAMDQSQINYYTPSSEAYQNTADNGVVLSVRENQQGGS
;
A
#
# COMPACT_ATOMS: atom_id res chain seq x y z
N MET A 1 8.36 62.94 31.10
CA MET A 1 7.30 61.91 30.94
C MET A 1 7.68 60.76 29.98
N ASN A 2 8.98 60.50 29.72
CA ASN A 2 9.44 59.45 28.79
C ASN A 2 10.34 58.36 29.41
N GLN A 3 10.67 58.44 30.71
CA GLN A 3 11.50 57.44 31.39
C GLN A 3 10.67 56.34 32.09
N MET A 4 9.35 56.54 32.25
CA MET A 4 8.47 55.58 32.95
C MET A 4 7.76 54.58 32.03
N ARG A 5 7.90 54.71 30.71
CA ARG A 5 7.34 53.77 29.71
C ARG A 5 8.30 52.64 29.32
N ILE A 6 9.60 52.84 29.49
CA ILE A 6 10.61 51.82 29.16
C ILE A 6 10.72 50.76 30.28
N LEU A 7 10.48 51.15 31.54
CA LEU A 7 10.54 50.22 32.67
C LEU A 7 9.34 49.25 32.73
N LEU A 8 8.16 49.65 32.24
CA LEU A 8 6.97 48.80 32.23
C LEU A 8 7.01 47.74 31.11
N GLY A 9 7.70 48.01 29.99
CA GLY A 9 7.85 47.06 28.88
C GLY A 9 8.80 45.91 29.17
N ILE A 10 9.82 46.12 30.02
CA ILE A 10 10.79 45.08 30.39
C ILE A 10 10.20 44.11 31.43
N ILE A 11 9.33 44.58 32.33
CA ILE A 11 8.66 43.73 33.32
C ILE A 11 7.62 42.80 32.66
N PHE A 12 6.94 43.23 31.60
CA PHE A 12 6.00 42.36 30.87
C PHE A 12 6.70 41.32 29.98
N CYS A 13 7.92 41.62 29.49
CA CYS A 13 8.72 40.66 28.71
C CYS A 13 9.31 39.54 29.60
N CYS A 14 9.63 39.85 30.87
CA CYS A 14 10.10 38.84 31.83
C CYS A 14 9.01 37.87 32.31
N PHE A 15 7.73 38.25 32.28
CA PHE A 15 6.63 37.34 32.63
C PHE A 15 6.16 36.46 31.45
N LEU A 16 6.49 36.81 30.20
CA LEU A 16 6.24 35.96 29.04
C LEU A 16 7.39 34.97 28.78
N LEU A 17 8.60 35.25 29.30
CA LEU A 17 9.75 34.34 29.18
C LEU A 17 9.83 33.26 30.27
N THR A 18 9.06 33.37 31.36
CA THR A 18 8.92 32.30 32.38
C THR A 18 7.86 31.26 32.03
N ALA A 19 7.04 31.47 30.99
CA ALA A 19 6.16 30.42 30.45
C ALA A 19 6.88 29.47 29.47
N CYS A 20 8.09 29.83 29.03
CA CYS A 20 8.93 29.01 28.14
C CYS A 20 10.17 28.42 28.84
N SER A 21 10.26 28.52 30.18
CA SER A 21 11.34 27.89 30.94
C SER A 21 10.94 26.48 31.36
N LEU A 22 11.53 25.49 30.68
CA LEU A 22 11.79 24.13 31.16
C LEU A 22 10.54 23.33 31.58
N TYR A 23 9.77 22.85 30.59
CA TYR A 23 9.21 21.51 30.74
C TYR A 23 10.36 20.50 30.64
N GLN A 24 11.15 20.39 31.72
CA GLN A 24 11.97 19.21 31.95
C GLN A 24 10.98 18.13 32.40
N PRO A 25 10.74 17.07 31.60
CA PRO A 25 9.99 15.93 32.11
C PRO A 25 10.64 15.50 33.42
N ARG A 26 9.82 15.24 34.44
CA ARG A 26 10.33 14.75 35.74
C ARG A 26 11.20 13.53 35.45
N ALA A 27 12.31 13.33 36.16
CA ALA A 27 13.23 12.21 35.91
C ALA A 27 12.55 10.83 35.85
N GLU A 28 11.39 10.68 36.49
CA GLU A 28 10.53 9.49 36.47
C GLU A 28 9.76 9.30 35.15
N GLU A 29 9.41 10.38 34.44
CA GLU A 29 8.76 10.35 33.12
C GLU A 29 9.75 10.00 32.00
N ALA A 30 11.06 10.23 32.21
CA ALA A 30 12.14 9.90 31.28
C ALA A 30 12.63 8.44 31.38
N MET A 31 12.11 7.65 32.34
CA MET A 31 12.52 6.27 32.56
C MET A 31 11.98 5.35 31.47
N THR A 32 12.83 4.51 30.88
CA THR A 32 12.39 3.43 29.98
C THR A 32 12.00 2.22 30.82
N VAL A 33 10.87 1.60 30.48
CA VAL A 33 10.36 0.39 31.16
C VAL A 33 9.99 -0.67 30.14
N GLN A 34 10.00 -1.92 30.59
CA GLN A 34 9.51 -3.07 29.84
C GLN A 34 8.37 -3.71 30.62
N LYS A 35 7.28 -4.05 29.93
CA LYS A 35 6.11 -4.72 30.52
C LYS A 35 5.70 -5.89 29.66
N THR A 36 5.41 -7.03 30.28
CA THR A 36 4.86 -8.22 29.61
C THR A 36 3.48 -8.50 30.15
N ILE A 37 2.50 -8.69 29.27
CA ILE A 37 1.09 -8.84 29.60
C ILE A 37 0.57 -10.09 28.89
N PRO A 38 0.14 -11.15 29.62
CA PRO A 38 -0.54 -12.28 28.98
C PRO A 38 -1.87 -11.82 28.38
N VAL A 39 -2.21 -12.33 27.21
CA VAL A 39 -3.48 -11.99 26.53
C VAL A 39 -4.24 -13.26 26.18
N PRO A 40 -5.59 -13.26 26.24
CA PRO A 40 -6.36 -14.39 25.74
C PRO A 40 -6.19 -14.53 24.23
N SER A 41 -6.50 -15.71 23.69
CA SER A 41 -6.55 -15.94 22.25
C SER A 41 -7.47 -14.94 21.56
N PHE A 42 -7.12 -14.59 20.32
CA PHE A 42 -7.85 -13.64 19.50
C PHE A 42 -7.84 -14.08 18.04
N SER A 43 -8.86 -13.67 17.29
CA SER A 43 -8.95 -13.85 15.83
C SER A 43 -8.98 -12.52 15.08
N HIS A 44 -9.10 -11.42 15.82
CA HIS A 44 -9.06 -10.06 15.29
C HIS A 44 -8.02 -9.27 16.09
N LEU A 45 -7.22 -8.47 15.41
CA LEU A 45 -6.22 -7.59 16.03
C LEU A 45 -6.39 -6.18 15.49
N SER A 46 -6.46 -5.19 16.38
CA SER A 46 -6.45 -3.77 16.06
C SER A 46 -5.35 -3.06 16.83
N VAL A 47 -4.44 -2.40 16.12
CA VAL A 47 -3.34 -1.64 16.72
C VAL A 47 -3.32 -0.23 16.13
N GLU A 48 -3.32 0.77 17.01
CA GLU A 48 -3.18 2.18 16.64
C GLU A 48 -1.90 2.78 17.24
N GLY A 49 -1.19 3.59 16.47
CA GLY A 49 0.13 4.12 16.80
C GLY A 49 0.18 5.58 17.25
N PRO A 50 1.40 6.14 17.42
CA PRO A 50 2.65 5.73 16.78
C PRO A 50 3.41 4.60 17.50
N ILE A 51 3.41 3.40 16.93
CA ILE A 51 4.04 2.20 17.49
C ILE A 51 4.92 1.53 16.42
N HIS A 52 6.07 0.99 16.84
CA HIS A 52 6.80 -0.04 16.12
C HIS A 52 6.24 -1.40 16.55
N LEU A 53 5.48 -2.04 15.66
CA LEU A 53 4.80 -3.29 15.94
C LEU A 53 5.59 -4.48 15.41
N THR A 54 5.79 -5.51 16.21
CA THR A 54 6.24 -6.84 15.77
C THR A 54 5.18 -7.87 16.16
N LEU A 55 4.66 -8.64 15.21
CA LEU A 55 3.69 -9.71 15.42
C LEU A 55 4.33 -11.05 15.08
N ILE A 56 4.50 -11.90 16.09
CA ILE A 56 5.17 -13.19 16.02
C ILE A 56 4.11 -14.29 16.16
N PHE A 57 3.92 -15.07 15.11
CA PHE A 57 3.00 -16.21 15.10
C PHE A 57 3.73 -17.53 15.38
N GLY A 58 3.01 -18.51 15.91
CA GLY A 58 3.57 -19.81 16.30
C GLY A 58 4.24 -19.80 17.68
N ALA A 59 4.04 -18.75 18.46
CA ALA A 59 4.55 -18.67 19.83
C ALA A 59 3.86 -19.71 20.73
N PRO A 60 4.53 -20.23 21.78
CA PRO A 60 3.93 -21.22 22.68
C PRO A 60 2.80 -20.66 23.53
N ASP A 61 2.76 -19.34 23.75
CA ASP A 61 1.77 -18.63 24.56
C ASP A 61 1.41 -17.29 23.92
N ASN A 62 0.24 -16.75 24.27
CA ASN A 62 -0.22 -15.44 23.82
C ASN A 62 0.15 -14.36 24.83
N TYR A 63 1.01 -13.41 24.45
CA TYR A 63 1.35 -12.27 25.29
C TYR A 63 1.80 -11.06 24.48
N VAL A 64 1.75 -9.90 25.12
CA VAL A 64 2.25 -8.63 24.57
C VAL A 64 3.43 -8.16 25.42
N LYS A 65 4.57 -7.93 24.79
CA LYS A 65 5.73 -7.24 25.38
C LYS A 65 5.74 -5.80 24.87
N ILE A 66 5.88 -4.86 25.79
CA ILE A 66 5.88 -3.42 25.51
C ILE A 66 7.18 -2.86 26.08
N GLU A 67 7.88 -2.06 25.29
CA GLU A 67 9.07 -1.34 25.69
C GLU A 67 8.97 0.13 25.28
N GLY A 68 9.42 1.02 26.16
CA GLY A 68 9.46 2.46 25.89
C GLY A 68 9.39 3.29 27.16
N MET A 69 9.15 4.59 27.01
CA MET A 69 9.07 5.50 28.14
C MET A 69 7.89 5.15 29.05
N LYS A 70 8.14 5.14 30.37
CA LYS A 70 7.18 4.73 31.40
C LYS A 70 5.80 5.35 31.21
N TYR A 71 5.76 6.65 30.97
CA TYR A 71 4.51 7.36 30.73
C TYR A 71 3.73 6.76 29.55
N ALA A 72 4.38 6.54 28.40
CA ALA A 72 3.73 5.99 27.22
C ALA A 72 3.27 4.55 27.46
N VAL A 73 4.08 3.72 28.13
CA VAL A 73 3.70 2.35 28.50
C VAL A 73 2.50 2.31 29.44
N ASP A 74 2.45 3.20 30.45
CA ASP A 74 1.35 3.28 31.41
C ASP A 74 0.02 3.75 30.77
N HIS A 75 0.11 4.52 29.68
CA HIS A 75 -1.05 5.03 28.93
C HIS A 75 -1.34 4.20 27.67
N LEU A 76 -0.73 3.03 27.51
CA LEU A 76 -1.11 2.09 26.46
C LEU A 76 -2.27 1.22 26.95
N ARG A 77 -3.40 1.30 26.25
CA ARG A 77 -4.59 0.51 26.56
C ARG A 77 -4.56 -0.79 25.77
N ILE A 78 -4.60 -1.92 26.48
CA ILE A 78 -4.72 -3.27 25.90
C ILE A 78 -6.01 -3.90 26.39
N GLN A 79 -6.90 -4.27 25.47
CA GLN A 79 -8.20 -4.85 25.76
C GLN A 79 -8.43 -6.07 24.87
N ASN A 80 -9.03 -7.13 25.42
CA ASN A 80 -9.58 -8.21 24.62
C ASN A 80 -11.11 -8.19 24.78
N GLN A 81 -11.84 -7.96 23.68
CA GLN A 81 -13.29 -7.93 23.66
C GLN A 81 -13.78 -8.92 22.60
N GLN A 82 -14.50 -9.95 23.02
CA GLN A 82 -15.13 -10.93 22.12
C GLN A 82 -14.14 -11.56 21.10
N GLY A 83 -12.89 -11.80 21.50
CA GLY A 83 -11.85 -12.37 20.62
C GLY A 83 -11.17 -11.36 19.69
N GLN A 84 -11.36 -10.06 19.94
CA GLN A 84 -10.61 -8.98 19.33
C GLN A 84 -9.62 -8.39 20.34
N LEU A 85 -8.33 -8.46 20.03
CA LEU A 85 -7.28 -7.75 20.76
C LEU A 85 -7.17 -6.32 20.22
N ILE A 86 -7.29 -5.34 21.10
CA ILE A 86 -7.25 -3.92 20.79
C ILE A 86 -6.11 -3.28 21.58
N ILE A 87 -5.15 -2.67 20.87
CA ILE A 87 -4.02 -1.95 21.44
C ILE A 87 -4.08 -0.51 20.94
N THR A 88 -4.33 0.42 21.85
CA THR A 88 -4.49 1.85 21.50
C THR A 88 -3.82 2.74 22.53
N PRO A 89 -3.03 3.75 22.12
CA PRO A 89 -2.57 4.79 23.03
C PRO A 89 -3.76 5.59 23.56
N SER A 90 -3.74 5.94 24.86
CA SER A 90 -4.74 6.83 25.47
C SER A 90 -4.25 8.26 25.66
N TRP A 91 -3.09 8.62 25.09
CA TRP A 91 -2.49 9.94 25.22
C TRP A 91 -2.80 10.86 24.03
N LEU A 92 -2.62 12.18 24.22
CA LEU A 92 -2.89 13.21 23.21
C LEU A 92 -1.93 13.14 22.02
N THR A 93 -2.39 13.56 20.83
CA THR A 93 -1.65 13.55 19.56
C THR A 93 -0.31 14.31 19.60
N SER A 94 -0.14 15.30 20.48
CA SER A 94 1.12 16.05 20.67
C SER A 94 2.27 15.21 21.25
N MET A 95 2.00 14.00 21.74
CA MET A 95 2.98 13.08 22.33
C MET A 95 3.53 12.06 21.33
N GLN A 96 3.38 12.31 20.02
CA GLN A 96 3.96 11.52 18.93
C GLN A 96 5.49 11.35 19.03
N LYS A 97 6.14 12.10 19.94
CA LYS A 97 7.57 12.11 20.24
C LYS A 97 8.08 10.87 20.99
N TYR A 98 7.19 10.01 21.49
CA TYR A 98 7.57 8.86 22.31
C TYR A 98 7.11 7.54 21.66
N PRO A 99 7.85 7.03 20.67
CA PRO A 99 7.52 5.75 20.05
C PRO A 99 7.57 4.62 21.08
N LEU A 100 6.67 3.64 20.93
CA LEU A 100 6.71 2.40 21.68
C LEU A 100 7.12 1.25 20.76
N ASP A 101 7.88 0.32 21.30
CA ASP A 101 8.11 -0.99 20.72
C ASP A 101 7.09 -1.97 21.33
N VAL A 102 6.24 -2.54 20.49
CA VAL A 102 5.22 -3.52 20.90
C VAL A 102 5.45 -4.81 20.15
N GLU A 103 5.78 -5.87 20.87
CA GLU A 103 5.87 -7.23 20.36
C GLU A 103 4.65 -8.03 20.81
N ILE A 104 3.92 -8.62 19.88
CA ILE A 104 2.78 -9.50 20.14
C ILE A 104 3.18 -10.92 19.76
N TYR A 105 3.16 -11.82 20.72
CA TYR A 105 3.39 -13.24 20.54
C TYR A 105 2.03 -13.94 20.50
N SER A 106 1.79 -14.72 19.46
CA SER A 106 0.50 -15.37 19.21
C SER A 106 0.68 -16.84 18.80
N GLN A 107 -0.15 -17.70 19.37
CA GLN A 107 -0.35 -19.09 18.96
C GLN A 107 -1.19 -19.22 17.68
N ALA A 108 -1.85 -18.14 17.24
CA ALA A 108 -2.74 -18.19 16.08
C ALA A 108 -1.96 -18.53 14.81
N SER A 109 -2.50 -19.45 14.01
CA SER A 109 -2.11 -19.67 12.61
C SER A 109 -3.06 -18.96 11.63
N GLU A 110 -4.17 -18.41 12.14
CA GLU A 110 -5.20 -17.77 11.34
C GLU A 110 -5.72 -16.50 12.03
N LEU A 111 -5.87 -15.43 11.26
CA LEU A 111 -6.57 -14.21 11.68
C LEU A 111 -7.68 -13.86 10.69
N LYS A 112 -8.84 -13.50 11.21
CA LYS A 112 -9.96 -13.01 10.40
C LYS A 112 -9.79 -11.55 10.01
N ALA A 113 -9.22 -10.74 10.89
CA ALA A 113 -8.98 -9.34 10.58
C ALA A 113 -7.77 -8.79 11.32
N LEU A 114 -7.00 -7.98 10.61
CA LEU A 114 -5.92 -7.19 11.15
C LEU A 114 -6.13 -5.72 10.76
N THR A 115 -6.21 -4.83 11.73
CA THR A 115 -6.36 -3.38 11.49
C THR A 115 -5.17 -2.64 12.09
N LEU A 116 -4.46 -1.90 11.26
CA LEU A 116 -3.22 -1.22 11.59
C LEU A 116 -3.34 0.25 11.23
N LYS A 117 -3.23 1.13 12.23
CA LYS A 117 -3.43 2.57 12.03
C LYS A 117 -2.26 3.38 12.57
N LYS A 118 -1.73 4.29 11.77
CA LYS A 118 -0.73 5.29 12.19
C LYS A 118 0.51 4.67 12.83
N LEU A 119 0.93 3.51 12.32
CA LEU A 119 2.09 2.79 12.85
C LEU A 119 3.38 3.24 12.16
N LEU A 120 4.46 3.30 12.92
CA LEU A 120 5.77 3.71 12.41
C LEU A 120 6.41 2.58 11.60
N SER A 121 6.23 1.34 12.03
CA SER A 121 6.60 0.15 11.29
C SER A 121 5.81 -1.05 11.78
N VAL A 122 5.67 -2.06 10.92
CA VAL A 122 5.12 -3.35 11.28
C VAL A 122 6.04 -4.47 10.79
N CYS A 123 6.32 -5.46 11.63
CA CYS A 123 7.02 -6.66 11.24
C CYS A 123 6.15 -7.87 11.59
N PHE A 124 5.88 -8.72 10.61
CA PHE A 124 5.24 -10.02 10.79
C PHE A 124 6.31 -11.09 10.71
N ALA A 125 6.34 -12.00 11.68
CA ALA A 125 7.29 -13.09 11.72
C ALA A 125 6.59 -14.42 12.03
N THR A 126 6.93 -15.45 11.28
CA THR A 126 6.44 -16.81 11.51
C THR A 126 7.41 -17.85 10.92
N ASP A 127 7.45 -19.02 11.54
CA ASP A 127 8.13 -20.23 11.05
C ASP A 127 7.15 -21.22 10.38
N GLN A 128 5.86 -20.91 10.41
CA GLN A 128 4.78 -21.69 9.82
C GLN A 128 4.01 -20.87 8.78
N ARG A 129 3.07 -21.51 8.10
CA ARG A 129 2.15 -20.79 7.22
C ARG A 129 1.06 -20.12 8.05
N VAL A 130 0.81 -18.84 7.79
CA VAL A 130 -0.22 -18.05 8.48
C VAL A 130 -1.23 -17.51 7.46
N THR A 131 -2.51 -17.71 7.76
CA THR A 131 -3.61 -17.17 6.95
C THR A 131 -4.16 -15.90 7.58
N ILE A 132 -4.35 -14.85 6.80
CA ILE A 132 -5.03 -13.63 7.24
C ILE A 132 -6.10 -13.26 6.22
N ASP A 133 -7.38 -13.35 6.60
CA ASP A 133 -8.48 -13.08 5.68
C ASP A 133 -8.48 -11.63 5.19
N THR A 134 -8.22 -10.68 6.10
CA THR A 134 -8.23 -9.26 5.79
C THR A 134 -7.19 -8.49 6.60
N ILE A 135 -6.42 -7.65 5.92
CA ILE A 135 -5.54 -6.64 6.50
C ILE A 135 -6.01 -5.26 6.05
N ASP A 136 -6.26 -4.36 7.00
CA ASP A 136 -6.60 -2.96 6.77
C ASP A 136 -5.48 -2.07 7.33
N ILE A 137 -4.75 -1.43 6.42
CA ILE A 137 -3.61 -0.56 6.71
C ILE A 137 -4.01 0.90 6.42
N ASP A 138 -3.85 1.75 7.42
CA ASP A 138 -4.14 3.19 7.35
C ASP A 138 -2.97 3.98 7.95
N ASP A 139 -2.27 4.77 7.13
CA ASP A 139 -1.10 5.56 7.56
C ASP A 139 0.03 4.74 8.23
N VAL A 140 0.45 3.64 7.62
CA VAL A 140 1.62 2.86 8.08
C VAL A 140 2.82 3.10 7.17
N THR A 141 3.98 3.40 7.76
CA THR A 141 5.20 3.79 7.01
C THR A 141 6.04 2.62 6.47
N SER A 142 5.89 1.41 7.03
CA SER A 142 6.57 0.21 6.51
C SER A 142 5.96 -1.06 7.09
N ALA A 143 5.97 -2.15 6.31
CA ALA A 143 5.53 -3.47 6.75
C ALA A 143 6.48 -4.56 6.24
N SER A 144 6.99 -5.45 7.06
CA SER A 144 7.77 -6.60 6.59
C SER A 144 7.06 -7.90 6.94
N PHE A 145 7.13 -8.88 6.04
CA PHE A 145 6.57 -10.21 6.20
C PHE A 145 7.71 -11.22 6.11
N SER A 146 8.10 -11.79 7.25
CA SER A 146 9.11 -12.84 7.35
C SER A 146 8.41 -14.18 7.62
N GLY A 147 8.33 -15.01 6.59
CA GLY A 147 7.60 -16.29 6.63
C GLY A 147 6.67 -16.45 5.44
N LEU A 148 5.73 -17.39 5.55
CA LEU A 148 4.73 -17.69 4.51
C LEU A 148 3.37 -17.16 4.94
N PHE A 149 2.84 -16.19 4.19
CA PHE A 149 1.56 -15.55 4.50
C PHE A 149 0.58 -15.72 3.35
N ASP A 150 -0.60 -16.27 3.65
CA ASP A 150 -1.72 -16.32 2.73
C ASP A 150 -2.71 -15.23 3.14
N ILE A 151 -2.81 -14.18 2.33
CA ILE A 151 -3.60 -12.97 2.58
C ILE A 151 -4.80 -12.92 1.61
N GLY A 152 -6.00 -12.92 2.17
CA GLY A 152 -7.23 -12.77 1.39
C GLY A 152 -7.33 -11.39 0.75
N SER A 153 -7.45 -10.34 1.57
CA SER A 153 -7.58 -8.96 1.11
C SER A 153 -6.66 -8.01 1.87
N LEU A 154 -5.92 -7.19 1.12
CA LEU A 154 -5.12 -6.09 1.66
C LEU A 154 -5.74 -4.74 1.26
N PHE A 155 -6.19 -3.98 2.25
CA PHE A 155 -6.67 -2.61 2.09
C PHE A 155 -5.57 -1.64 2.51
N ILE A 156 -5.25 -0.68 1.63
CA ILE A 156 -4.23 0.34 1.85
C ILE A 156 -4.92 1.71 1.76
N ARG A 157 -4.80 2.49 2.83
CA ARG A 157 -5.41 3.82 2.98
C ARG A 157 -4.42 4.80 3.62
N GLY A 158 -4.82 6.06 3.62
CA GLY A 158 -4.02 7.14 4.19
C GLY A 158 -2.97 7.67 3.22
N GLU A 159 -2.04 8.46 3.76
CA GLU A 159 -1.00 9.19 3.03
C GLU A 159 0.39 8.54 3.21
N GLY A 160 0.48 7.52 4.07
CA GLY A 160 1.72 6.79 4.35
C GLY A 160 2.35 6.11 3.13
N GLN A 161 3.66 5.87 3.21
CA GLN A 161 4.37 5.02 2.27
C GLN A 161 4.37 3.58 2.79
N LEU A 162 3.73 2.64 2.12
CA LEU A 162 3.76 1.23 2.50
C LEU A 162 4.84 0.51 1.70
N ASN A 163 5.86 -0.02 2.35
CA ASN A 163 6.75 -1.00 1.74
C ASN A 163 6.46 -2.34 2.41
N ALA A 164 5.84 -3.28 1.68
CA ALA A 164 5.56 -4.66 2.09
C ALA A 164 6.48 -5.62 1.34
N ALA A 165 7.22 -6.46 2.05
CA ALA A 165 8.13 -7.44 1.44
C ALA A 165 8.05 -8.79 2.16
N GLY A 166 8.10 -9.90 1.42
CA GLY A 166 8.07 -11.27 1.99
C GLY A 166 7.71 -12.33 0.96
N HIS A 167 7.29 -13.52 1.39
CA HIS A 167 6.57 -14.46 0.53
C HIS A 167 5.07 -14.35 0.85
N ILE A 168 4.35 -13.66 -0.02
CA ILE A 168 2.98 -13.25 0.23
C ILE A 168 2.07 -13.80 -0.88
N ASP A 169 1.23 -14.77 -0.53
CA ASP A 169 0.13 -15.20 -1.39
C ASP A 169 -1.04 -14.25 -1.21
N LEU A 170 -1.42 -13.52 -2.26
CA LEU A 170 -2.33 -12.39 -2.17
C LEU A 170 -3.44 -12.51 -3.22
N LYS A 171 -4.70 -12.50 -2.77
CA LYS A 171 -5.84 -12.59 -3.69
C LYS A 171 -6.34 -11.22 -4.13
N THR A 172 -6.46 -10.27 -3.21
CA THR A 172 -7.00 -8.94 -3.50
C THR A 172 -6.18 -7.81 -2.87
N VAL A 173 -5.93 -6.76 -3.66
CA VAL A 173 -5.39 -5.49 -3.19
C VAL A 173 -6.40 -4.38 -3.49
N VAL A 174 -6.73 -3.58 -2.47
CA VAL A 174 -7.52 -2.36 -2.61
C VAL A 174 -6.68 -1.17 -2.13
N ASN A 175 -6.20 -0.37 -3.07
CA ASN A 175 -5.43 0.84 -2.77
C ASN A 175 -6.31 2.10 -2.91
N ALA A 176 -6.71 2.65 -1.78
CA ALA A 176 -7.38 3.95 -1.69
C ALA A 176 -6.45 5.03 -1.10
N GLY A 177 -5.17 4.71 -0.90
CA GLY A 177 -4.17 5.62 -0.36
C GLY A 177 -3.74 6.71 -1.33
N GLN A 178 -3.25 7.81 -0.77
CA GLN A 178 -2.63 8.90 -1.51
C GLN A 178 -1.09 8.76 -1.58
N GLY A 179 -0.51 7.92 -0.71
CA GLY A 179 0.92 7.64 -0.67
C GLY A 179 1.39 6.57 -1.66
N ALA A 180 2.65 6.18 -1.55
CA ALA A 180 3.24 5.13 -2.37
C ALA A 180 3.15 3.77 -1.67
N ALA A 181 2.74 2.73 -2.38
CA ALA A 181 2.73 1.35 -1.89
C ALA A 181 3.63 0.47 -2.78
N THR A 182 4.52 -0.29 -2.17
CA THR A 182 5.35 -1.29 -2.85
C THR A 182 5.09 -2.64 -2.20
N LEU A 183 4.66 -3.62 -2.99
CA LEU A 183 4.44 -5.00 -2.57
C LEU A 183 5.49 -5.88 -3.27
N SER A 184 6.39 -6.49 -2.50
CA SER A 184 7.52 -7.27 -3.01
C SER A 184 7.45 -8.73 -2.55
N GLY A 185 7.72 -9.65 -3.48
CA GLY A 185 7.65 -11.09 -3.25
C GLY A 185 6.21 -11.62 -3.20
N ILE A 186 5.32 -10.98 -3.98
CA ILE A 186 3.98 -11.50 -4.22
C ILE A 186 4.06 -12.83 -4.99
N HIS A 187 3.27 -13.81 -4.57
CA HIS A 187 3.09 -15.07 -5.24
C HIS A 187 1.60 -15.39 -5.32
N SER A 188 0.95 -15.02 -6.42
CA SER A 188 -0.49 -15.18 -6.57
C SER A 188 -0.82 -15.87 -7.88
N ASP A 189 -1.78 -16.79 -7.84
CA ASP A 189 -2.36 -17.41 -9.05
C ASP A 189 -3.48 -16.57 -9.65
N GLN A 190 -4.19 -15.80 -8.81
CA GLN A 190 -5.37 -15.00 -9.17
C GLN A 190 -5.40 -13.71 -8.33
N LEU A 191 -4.72 -12.68 -8.83
CA LEU A 191 -4.64 -11.38 -8.19
C LEU A 191 -5.67 -10.42 -8.82
N THR A 192 -6.52 -9.85 -7.96
CA THR A 192 -7.38 -8.71 -8.28
C THR A 192 -6.84 -7.45 -7.63
N ILE A 193 -6.73 -6.36 -8.40
CA ILE A 193 -6.26 -5.07 -7.92
C ILE A 193 -7.32 -4.01 -8.19
N GLN A 194 -7.65 -3.23 -7.16
CA GLN A 194 -8.53 -2.08 -7.24
C GLN A 194 -7.79 -0.85 -6.73
N GLN A 195 -7.67 0.19 -7.55
CA GLN A 195 -7.04 1.45 -7.16
C GLN A 195 -8.01 2.61 -7.37
N ALA A 196 -8.37 3.28 -6.29
CA ALA A 196 -9.20 4.48 -6.29
C ALA A 196 -8.46 5.73 -5.77
N GLY A 197 -7.33 5.52 -5.09
CA GLY A 197 -6.48 6.58 -4.58
C GLY A 197 -5.64 7.25 -5.67
N SER A 198 -5.07 8.41 -5.34
CA SER A 198 -4.10 9.13 -6.19
C SER A 198 -2.66 8.66 -6.01
N GLY A 199 -2.43 7.71 -5.11
CA GLY A 199 -1.12 7.16 -4.81
C GLY A 199 -0.52 6.30 -5.93
N SER A 200 0.69 5.81 -5.70
CA SER A 200 1.35 4.83 -6.57
C SER A 200 1.29 3.44 -5.96
N LEU A 201 1.14 2.40 -6.78
CA LEU A 201 1.24 1.00 -6.36
C LEU A 201 2.23 0.25 -7.25
N SER A 202 3.27 -0.30 -6.65
CA SER A 202 4.22 -1.19 -7.33
C SER A 202 4.05 -2.61 -6.80
N VAL A 203 3.92 -3.58 -7.70
CA VAL A 203 3.78 -5.01 -7.37
C VAL A 203 4.90 -5.77 -8.05
N HIS A 204 5.73 -6.44 -7.23
CA HIS A 204 6.86 -7.24 -7.66
C HIS A 204 6.72 -8.67 -7.15
N GLY A 205 6.77 -9.63 -8.08
CA GLY A 205 6.66 -11.05 -7.77
C GLY A 205 5.84 -11.76 -8.82
N TYR A 206 5.73 -13.08 -8.72
CA TYR A 206 4.93 -13.85 -9.66
C TYR A 206 3.43 -13.57 -9.43
N ALA A 207 2.84 -12.76 -10.30
CA ALA A 207 1.48 -12.26 -10.13
C ALA A 207 0.57 -12.75 -11.26
N GLY A 208 -0.27 -13.73 -10.97
CA GLY A 208 -1.38 -14.18 -11.82
C GLY A 208 -2.49 -13.15 -11.86
N VAL A 209 -2.24 -12.01 -12.51
CA VAL A 209 -3.20 -10.90 -12.55
C VAL A 209 -4.41 -11.25 -13.41
N GLU A 210 -5.56 -11.39 -12.76
CA GLU A 210 -6.85 -11.63 -13.40
C GLU A 210 -7.53 -10.30 -13.77
N LYS A 211 -7.57 -9.35 -12.81
CA LYS A 211 -8.32 -8.11 -12.96
C LYS A 211 -7.60 -6.93 -12.32
N ILE A 212 -7.57 -5.82 -13.06
CA ILE A 212 -7.17 -4.51 -12.57
C ILE A 212 -8.29 -3.51 -12.85
N GLN A 213 -8.73 -2.80 -11.82
CA GLN A 213 -9.66 -1.68 -11.93
C GLN A 213 -9.02 -0.45 -11.31
N GLN A 214 -8.79 0.59 -12.12
CA GLN A 214 -8.30 1.88 -11.64
C GLN A 214 -9.29 2.99 -11.98
N GLU A 215 -9.67 3.75 -10.97
CA GLU A 215 -10.44 4.98 -11.11
C GLU A 215 -9.68 6.12 -10.43
N GLY A 216 -9.42 7.20 -11.15
CA GLY A 216 -8.69 8.36 -10.62
C GLY A 216 -7.33 8.57 -11.28
N ASN A 217 -6.39 9.13 -10.51
CA ASN A 217 -5.15 9.71 -11.03
C ASN A 217 -3.88 9.00 -10.54
N GLY A 218 -4.01 7.88 -9.83
CA GLY A 218 -2.88 7.11 -9.34
C GLY A 218 -2.09 6.42 -10.46
N SER A 219 -0.90 5.93 -10.11
CA SER A 219 -0.07 5.12 -10.99
C SER A 219 0.08 3.69 -10.47
N MET A 220 0.21 2.73 -11.38
CA MET A 220 0.54 1.34 -11.03
C MET A 220 1.63 0.77 -11.90
N GLU A 221 2.52 0.00 -11.28
CA GLU A 221 3.55 -0.78 -11.95
C GLU A 221 3.48 -2.22 -11.48
N ILE A 222 3.26 -3.16 -12.39
CA ILE A 222 3.14 -4.57 -12.05
C ILE A 222 4.11 -5.37 -12.89
N TYR A 223 5.09 -5.94 -12.21
CA TYR A 223 6.18 -6.71 -12.82
C TYR A 223 5.96 -8.20 -12.62
N TRP A 224 6.31 -8.98 -13.64
CA TRP A 224 6.16 -10.44 -13.66
C TRP A 224 4.70 -10.91 -13.61
N VAL A 225 3.84 -10.20 -14.35
CA VAL A 225 2.48 -10.66 -14.66
C VAL A 225 2.57 -12.04 -15.33
N ASN A 226 1.78 -13.00 -14.85
CA ASN A 226 1.62 -14.31 -15.48
C ASN A 226 0.17 -14.82 -15.36
N GLY A 227 -0.71 -14.29 -16.20
CA GLY A 227 -2.14 -14.65 -16.20
C GLY A 227 -2.58 -15.41 -17.45
N GLU A 228 -3.67 -16.16 -17.35
CA GLU A 228 -4.37 -16.68 -18.53
C GLU A 228 -5.13 -15.54 -19.23
N THR A 229 -5.91 -14.80 -18.46
CA THR A 229 -6.63 -13.62 -18.93
C THR A 229 -6.42 -12.48 -17.94
N THR A 230 -5.95 -11.35 -18.45
CA THR A 230 -5.75 -10.12 -17.68
C THR A 230 -6.72 -9.07 -18.18
N THR A 231 -7.67 -8.69 -17.33
CA THR A 231 -8.65 -7.64 -17.60
C THR A 231 -8.21 -6.33 -16.97
N VAL A 232 -8.19 -5.25 -17.75
CA VAL A 232 -7.79 -3.91 -17.32
C VAL A 232 -8.92 -2.93 -17.61
N TYR A 233 -9.39 -2.23 -16.59
CA TYR A 233 -10.32 -1.12 -16.72
C TYR A 233 -9.71 0.13 -16.10
N LEU A 234 -9.53 1.18 -16.90
CA LEU A 234 -8.96 2.45 -16.47
C LEU A 234 -9.90 3.61 -16.77
N LYS A 235 -10.17 4.44 -15.77
CA LYS A 235 -10.94 5.68 -15.89
C LYS A 235 -10.29 6.80 -15.08
N GLY A 236 -10.32 8.03 -15.59
CA GLY A 236 -9.58 9.17 -15.03
C GLY A 236 -8.25 9.43 -15.74
N ALA A 237 -7.26 9.99 -15.03
CA ALA A 237 -5.96 10.38 -15.60
C ALA A 237 -4.78 9.51 -15.14
N GLY A 238 -5.05 8.38 -14.49
CA GLY A 238 -4.02 7.48 -13.99
C GLY A 238 -3.31 6.67 -15.08
N SER A 239 -2.20 6.04 -14.70
CA SER A 239 -1.35 5.25 -15.61
C SER A 239 -1.01 3.87 -15.06
N ILE A 240 -0.93 2.87 -15.94
CA ILE A 240 -0.48 1.52 -15.59
C ILE A 240 0.68 1.10 -16.49
N VAL A 241 1.69 0.47 -15.89
CA VAL A 241 2.73 -0.29 -16.59
C VAL A 241 2.61 -1.77 -16.22
N LEU A 242 2.54 -2.65 -17.21
CA LEU A 242 2.57 -4.10 -17.03
C LEU A 242 3.78 -4.72 -17.73
N ALA A 243 4.45 -5.65 -17.05
CA ALA A 243 5.53 -6.46 -17.61
C ALA A 243 5.35 -7.94 -17.29
N GLY A 244 5.63 -8.83 -18.25
CA GLY A 244 5.50 -10.28 -18.07
C GLY A 244 4.90 -11.00 -19.28
N LYS A 245 3.93 -11.89 -19.03
CA LYS A 245 3.19 -12.63 -20.04
C LYS A 245 1.71 -12.76 -19.67
N THR A 246 0.82 -12.67 -20.64
CA THR A 246 -0.57 -13.11 -20.51
C THR A 246 -1.06 -13.72 -21.83
N ASN A 247 -1.96 -14.71 -21.78
CA ASN A 247 -2.52 -15.23 -23.02
C ASN A 247 -3.52 -14.24 -23.62
N THR A 248 -4.40 -13.67 -22.80
CA THR A 248 -5.41 -12.71 -23.26
C THR A 248 -5.35 -11.41 -22.44
N LEU A 249 -5.21 -10.27 -23.11
CA LEU A 249 -5.40 -8.95 -22.54
C LEU A 249 -6.75 -8.38 -22.98
N ILE A 250 -7.59 -7.98 -22.03
CA ILE A 250 -8.83 -7.23 -22.30
C ILE A 250 -8.69 -5.87 -21.62
N ALA A 251 -8.58 -4.79 -22.39
CA ALA A 251 -8.35 -3.45 -21.87
C ALA A 251 -9.44 -2.46 -22.32
N ASN A 252 -10.06 -1.76 -21.37
CA ASN A 252 -10.96 -0.63 -21.64
C ASN A 252 -10.45 0.61 -20.91
N LEU A 253 -10.14 1.65 -21.66
CA LEU A 253 -9.57 2.90 -21.14
C LEU A 253 -10.47 4.09 -21.50
N PHE A 254 -10.66 4.97 -20.53
CA PHE A 254 -11.49 6.18 -20.64
C PHE A 254 -10.71 7.42 -20.19
N ASP A 255 -11.27 8.59 -20.52
CA ASP A 255 -10.78 9.90 -20.11
C ASP A 255 -9.33 10.17 -20.58
N GLN A 256 -8.36 10.24 -19.68
CA GLN A 256 -6.95 10.49 -19.98
C GLN A 256 -6.05 9.32 -19.55
N ALA A 257 -6.65 8.15 -19.36
CA ALA A 257 -5.95 6.98 -18.83
C ALA A 257 -4.84 6.52 -19.78
N ARG A 258 -3.75 6.03 -19.18
CA ARG A 258 -2.60 5.48 -19.93
C ARG A 258 -2.32 4.04 -19.54
N LEU A 259 -2.20 3.16 -20.50
CA LEU A 259 -1.76 1.78 -20.31
C LEU A 259 -0.49 1.55 -21.13
N ASP A 260 0.59 1.13 -20.47
CA ASP A 260 1.81 0.66 -21.12
C ASP A 260 2.01 -0.83 -20.87
N THR A 261 1.94 -1.61 -21.94
CA THR A 261 2.17 -3.06 -21.93
C THR A 261 3.28 -3.47 -22.89
N LYS A 262 4.22 -2.56 -23.23
CA LYS A 262 5.35 -2.88 -24.14
C LYS A 262 6.16 -4.08 -23.65
N PHE A 263 6.30 -4.23 -22.34
CA PHE A 263 7.05 -5.33 -21.70
C PHE A 263 6.17 -6.52 -21.29
N LEU A 264 4.89 -6.52 -21.64
CA LEU A 264 3.96 -7.63 -21.43
C LEU A 264 3.77 -8.35 -22.76
N ARG A 265 4.20 -9.60 -22.85
CA ARG A 265 3.92 -10.43 -24.02
C ARG A 265 2.49 -10.92 -23.97
N VAL A 266 1.68 -10.48 -24.93
CA VAL A 266 0.27 -10.84 -25.04
C VAL A 266 0.07 -11.73 -26.27
N LYS A 267 -0.63 -12.86 -26.15
CA LYS A 267 -1.00 -13.63 -27.35
C LYS A 267 -2.19 -12.98 -28.08
N GLU A 268 -3.22 -12.58 -27.36
CA GLU A 268 -4.43 -11.95 -27.90
C GLU A 268 -4.81 -10.70 -27.11
N ALA A 269 -4.96 -9.57 -27.80
CA ALA A 269 -5.30 -8.30 -27.18
C ALA A 269 -6.63 -7.75 -27.71
N TYR A 270 -7.54 -7.41 -26.80
CA TYR A 270 -8.80 -6.72 -27.06
C TYR A 270 -8.74 -5.37 -26.37
N VAL A 271 -8.51 -4.29 -27.13
CA VAL A 271 -8.21 -2.97 -26.56
C VAL A 271 -9.21 -1.94 -27.07
N ARG A 272 -9.85 -1.25 -26.14
CA ARG A 272 -10.76 -0.14 -26.40
C ARG A 272 -10.26 1.12 -25.69
N THR A 273 -10.17 2.21 -26.43
CA THR A 273 -9.81 3.52 -25.89
C THR A 273 -10.87 4.55 -26.25
N HIS A 274 -11.19 5.42 -25.30
CA HIS A 274 -12.17 6.49 -25.42
C HIS A 274 -11.56 7.84 -24.98
N GLN A 275 -12.20 8.95 -25.35
CA GLN A 275 -11.75 10.31 -25.07
C GLN A 275 -10.30 10.57 -25.47
N SER A 276 -9.39 10.74 -24.52
CA SER A 276 -7.96 11.03 -24.74
C SER A 276 -7.07 9.92 -24.18
N ALA A 277 -7.63 8.71 -23.99
CA ALA A 277 -6.88 7.57 -23.46
C ALA A 277 -5.81 7.07 -24.44
N ILE A 278 -4.71 6.53 -23.90
CA ILE A 278 -3.60 6.01 -24.69
C ILE A 278 -3.24 4.60 -24.23
N ALA A 279 -3.18 3.66 -25.16
CA ALA A 279 -2.69 2.30 -24.93
C ALA A 279 -1.45 2.00 -25.76
N HIS A 280 -0.41 1.44 -25.13
CA HIS A 280 0.72 0.82 -25.79
C HIS A 280 0.65 -0.69 -25.60
N VAL A 281 0.62 -1.45 -26.69
CA VAL A 281 0.29 -2.88 -26.71
C VAL A 281 1.38 -3.69 -27.40
N ASN A 282 1.82 -4.76 -26.76
CA ASN A 282 2.73 -5.73 -27.36
C ASN A 282 2.01 -7.09 -27.51
N THR A 283 1.65 -7.44 -28.75
CA THR A 283 0.95 -8.69 -29.06
C THR A 283 1.71 -9.54 -30.07
N ASP A 284 1.75 -10.85 -29.85
CA ASP A 284 2.45 -11.83 -30.67
C ASP A 284 1.54 -12.55 -31.68
N SER A 285 0.21 -12.41 -31.57
CA SER A 285 -0.71 -13.08 -32.50
C SER A 285 -1.87 -12.21 -32.96
N ARG A 286 -2.83 -11.90 -32.09
CA ARG A 286 -4.07 -11.21 -32.49
C ARG A 286 -4.26 -9.89 -31.78
N LEU A 287 -4.66 -8.86 -32.52
CA LEU A 287 -5.06 -7.56 -32.00
C LEU A 287 -6.47 -7.21 -32.49
N PHE A 288 -7.37 -6.92 -31.56
CA PHE A 288 -8.65 -6.27 -31.79
C PHE A 288 -8.61 -4.89 -31.14
N ALA A 289 -8.44 -3.85 -31.94
CA ALA A 289 -8.27 -2.48 -31.49
C ALA A 289 -9.47 -1.61 -31.90
N TYR A 290 -10.03 -0.88 -30.93
CA TYR A 290 -11.07 0.12 -31.15
C TYR A 290 -10.70 1.44 -30.47
N ALA A 291 -10.39 2.48 -31.26
CA ALA A 291 -10.09 3.81 -30.74
C ALA A 291 -11.20 4.80 -31.12
N MET A 292 -11.71 5.56 -30.14
CA MET A 292 -12.78 6.55 -30.31
C MET A 292 -12.35 7.94 -29.79
N ASP A 293 -13.04 9.00 -30.20
CA ASP A 293 -12.79 10.40 -29.82
C ASP A 293 -11.41 10.91 -30.24
N GLN A 294 -10.50 11.20 -29.31
CA GLN A 294 -9.12 11.65 -29.52
C GLN A 294 -8.11 10.62 -28.99
N SER A 295 -8.54 9.36 -28.84
CA SER A 295 -7.77 8.32 -28.17
C SER A 295 -6.82 7.60 -29.13
N GLN A 296 -5.82 6.91 -28.56
CA GLN A 296 -4.74 6.31 -29.34
C GLN A 296 -4.40 4.89 -28.87
N ILE A 297 -4.20 3.98 -29.83
CA ILE A 297 -3.66 2.64 -29.59
C ILE A 297 -2.39 2.48 -30.43
N ASN A 298 -1.25 2.27 -29.77
CA ASN A 298 0.04 1.99 -30.38
C ASN A 298 0.40 0.52 -30.18
N TYR A 299 0.75 -0.21 -31.24
CA TYR A 299 1.20 -1.61 -31.14
C TYR A 299 2.60 -1.81 -31.74
N TYR A 300 3.42 -2.64 -31.09
CA TYR A 300 4.87 -2.69 -31.33
C TYR A 300 5.34 -3.93 -32.10
N THR A 301 4.84 -5.10 -31.74
CA THR A 301 5.17 -6.35 -32.43
C THR A 301 4.19 -6.56 -33.59
N PRO A 302 4.66 -7.01 -34.77
CA PRO A 302 3.75 -7.37 -35.84
C PRO A 302 2.89 -8.56 -35.40
N SER A 303 1.66 -8.27 -34.96
CA SER A 303 0.62 -9.28 -34.78
C SER A 303 0.38 -9.99 -36.11
N SER A 304 0.25 -11.31 -36.11
CA SER A 304 -0.14 -12.05 -37.31
C SER A 304 -1.50 -11.59 -37.86
N GLU A 305 -2.39 -11.12 -36.99
CA GLU A 305 -3.71 -10.61 -37.35
C GLU A 305 -4.03 -9.34 -36.55
N ALA A 306 -4.27 -8.21 -37.24
CA ALA A 306 -4.72 -6.97 -36.63
C ALA A 306 -6.06 -6.53 -37.21
N TYR A 307 -7.08 -6.48 -36.37
CA TYR A 307 -8.40 -5.93 -36.66
C TYR A 307 -8.51 -4.56 -35.99
N GLN A 308 -8.60 -3.52 -36.79
CA GLN A 308 -8.55 -2.14 -36.31
C GLN A 308 -9.82 -1.42 -36.74
N ASN A 309 -10.46 -0.75 -35.78
CA ASN A 309 -11.61 0.10 -36.02
C ASN A 309 -11.42 1.42 -35.27
N THR A 310 -11.84 2.52 -35.89
CA THR A 310 -11.66 3.87 -35.37
C THR A 310 -12.95 4.66 -35.55
N ALA A 311 -13.28 5.49 -34.56
CA ALA A 311 -14.35 6.47 -34.64
C ALA A 311 -13.80 7.87 -34.29
N ASP A 312 -14.43 8.90 -34.85
CA ASP A 312 -14.04 10.32 -34.70
C ASP A 312 -12.57 10.57 -35.09
N ASN A 313 -11.73 11.06 -34.17
CA ASN A 313 -10.30 11.28 -34.37
C ASN A 313 -9.43 10.20 -33.70
N GLY A 314 -10.02 9.04 -33.37
CA GLY A 314 -9.29 7.92 -32.77
C GLY A 314 -8.25 7.33 -33.73
N VAL A 315 -7.10 6.91 -33.21
CA VAL A 315 -5.99 6.42 -34.05
C VAL A 315 -5.45 5.08 -33.55
N VAL A 316 -5.22 4.14 -34.48
CA VAL A 316 -4.48 2.90 -34.24
C VAL A 316 -3.21 2.89 -35.08
N LEU A 317 -2.04 2.79 -34.44
CA LEU A 317 -0.73 2.92 -35.10
C LEU A 317 0.16 1.70 -34.84
N SER A 318 0.75 1.18 -35.91
CA SER A 318 1.90 0.28 -35.82
C SER A 318 3.16 1.09 -35.56
N VAL A 319 3.85 0.80 -34.48
CA VAL A 319 5.13 1.43 -34.13
C VAL A 319 6.24 0.42 -34.42
N ARG A 320 7.02 0.68 -35.47
CA ARG A 320 8.25 -0.08 -35.71
C ARG A 320 9.35 0.49 -34.83
N GLU A 321 9.92 -0.32 -33.96
CA GLU A 321 11.17 0.04 -33.31
C GLU A 321 12.24 0.11 -34.41
N ASN A 322 12.81 1.30 -34.63
CA ASN A 322 13.99 1.42 -35.49
C ASN A 322 15.10 0.62 -34.82
N GLN A 323 15.42 -0.55 -35.36
CA GLN A 323 16.67 -1.24 -35.06
C GLN A 323 17.82 -0.40 -35.62
N GLN A 324 18.24 0.61 -34.85
CA GLN A 324 19.49 1.33 -35.07
C GLN A 324 20.38 1.12 -33.85
N GLY A 325 21.49 0.41 -34.05
CA GLY A 325 22.65 0.47 -33.15
C GLY A 325 23.07 -0.82 -32.46
N GLY A 326 23.19 -1.93 -33.18
CA GLY A 326 23.96 -3.10 -32.75
C GLY A 326 24.97 -3.48 -33.83
N SER A 327 26.08 -2.74 -33.91
CA SER A 327 27.31 -3.12 -34.63
C SER A 327 28.33 -3.58 -33.62
#